data_AF-A0A7C1UTN6-F1
#
_entry.id   AF-A0A7C1UTN6-F1
#
_cell.length_a   1.000
_cell.length_b   1.000
_cell.length_c   1.000
_cell.angle_alpha   90.00
_cell.angle_beta   90.00
_cell.angle_gamma   90.00
#
_symmetry.space_group_name_H-M   'P 1'
#
loop_
_entity.id
_entity.type
_entity.pdbx_description
1 polymer ?
#
loop_
_entity_poly.entity_id
_entity_poly.type
_entity_poly.pdbx_seq_one_letter_code
_entity_poly.pdbx_strand_id
1 'polypeptide(L)'
;MKDIFFNLSSKPHKLYFLGGISSAIIYMVLILAHYLGNASPEVALPVHHAYAMMFVLFTQFFTAFVFTMFPRFLSTDPVPAARYIPIFLLLNVSSIAFAVSLYLTKSGVIVAMLGGLAAYGMICKVLLEINSKSSMLNRYDTNWVLLAFGMGGISYVLFIVSLLGAGDYHVSRFAINIGFFLYVFMVVLTLSQKMIPFFTEGKIAGYKSNKSRLFLEAVFGLLVIKVLLASMQLAEYAFVVDFCLAVITLGEIVKWKLPFFKAEAILWVLYLSLLWIPVGFFLFFLEGLTRFLSDGAAVYFEKSPLHAIALGYFTTIAVGFGSRIILGHAGQKPKADAFTIGLFWLIQLLVVVRVAGGLSLNVDASLFAGLIITSAALWLVLFVLWSKRYVRLLFEP
;
A
#
# COMPACT_ATOMS: atom_id res chain seq x y z
N MET A 1 -0.56 32.14 -7.61
CA MET A 1 0.22 31.24 -6.74
C MET A 1 -0.39 31.09 -5.35
N LYS A 2 -0.79 32.17 -4.66
CA LYS A 2 -1.44 32.10 -3.34
C LYS A 2 -2.73 31.26 -3.34
N ASP A 3 -3.62 31.46 -4.32
CA ASP A 3 -4.89 30.72 -4.40
C ASP A 3 -4.70 29.24 -4.71
N ILE A 4 -3.68 28.91 -5.51
CA ILE A 4 -3.33 27.51 -5.84
C ILE A 4 -2.87 26.77 -4.59
N PHE A 5 -1.96 27.37 -3.81
CA PHE A 5 -1.50 26.78 -2.56
C PHE A 5 -2.63 26.70 -1.52
N PHE A 6 -3.48 27.72 -1.45
CA PHE A 6 -4.65 27.72 -0.56
C PHE A 6 -5.62 26.58 -0.90
N ASN A 7 -5.98 26.40 -2.17
CA ASN A 7 -6.88 25.32 -2.60
C ASN A 7 -6.29 23.94 -2.34
N LEU A 8 -5.01 23.75 -2.65
CA LEU A 8 -4.33 22.47 -2.42
C LEU A 8 -4.23 22.14 -0.93
N SER A 9 -3.95 23.15 -0.10
CA SER A 9 -3.81 22.98 1.35
C SER A 9 -5.13 23.02 2.13
N SER A 10 -6.27 23.25 1.47
CA SER A 10 -7.61 23.32 2.09
C SER A 10 -8.06 22.02 2.77
N LYS A 11 -7.60 20.87 2.28
CA LYS A 11 -7.96 19.55 2.81
C LYS A 11 -6.75 18.62 2.81
N PRO A 12 -6.61 17.74 3.81
CA PRO A 12 -5.44 16.85 3.91
C PRO A 12 -5.33 15.91 2.71
N HIS A 13 -6.43 15.34 2.21
CA HIS A 13 -6.34 14.43 1.07
C HIS A 13 -5.79 15.06 -0.21
N LYS A 14 -5.99 16.37 -0.43
CA LYS A 14 -5.48 17.07 -1.61
C LYS A 14 -3.94 17.08 -1.61
N LEU A 15 -3.33 17.54 -0.51
CA LEU A 15 -1.86 17.57 -0.35
C LEU A 15 -1.25 16.18 -0.40
N TYR A 16 -1.74 15.26 0.44
CA TYR A 16 -1.10 13.97 0.61
C TYR A 16 -1.30 13.05 -0.61
N PHE A 17 -2.38 13.19 -1.39
CA PHE A 17 -2.46 12.52 -2.68
C PHE A 17 -1.43 13.07 -3.68
N LEU A 18 -1.23 14.38 -3.74
CA LEU A 18 -0.19 14.95 -4.62
C LEU A 18 1.21 14.42 -4.25
N GLY A 19 1.54 14.41 -2.95
CA GLY A 19 2.82 13.87 -2.50
C GLY A 19 2.96 12.37 -2.76
N GLY A 20 1.92 11.57 -2.52
CA GLY A 20 1.91 10.13 -2.83
C GLY A 20 2.11 9.83 -4.32
N ILE A 21 1.47 10.61 -5.20
CA ILE A 21 1.65 10.55 -6.66
C ILE A 21 3.07 10.92 -7.06
N SER A 22 3.60 12.01 -6.51
CA SER A 22 4.95 12.48 -6.80
C SER A 22 5.97 11.42 -6.40
N SER A 23 5.84 10.84 -5.21
CA SER A 23 6.65 9.70 -4.76
C SER A 23 6.49 8.47 -5.67
N ALA A 24 5.28 8.15 -6.12
CA ALA A 24 5.04 7.02 -7.02
C ALA A 24 5.78 7.15 -8.36
N ILE A 25 5.93 8.37 -8.87
CA ILE A 25 6.68 8.63 -10.11
C ILE A 25 8.19 8.63 -9.82
N ILE A 26 8.64 9.44 -8.85
CA ILE A 26 10.08 9.63 -8.55
C ILE A 26 10.75 8.29 -8.26
N TYR A 27 10.22 7.52 -7.32
CA TYR A 27 10.89 6.28 -6.88
C TYR A 27 10.84 5.16 -7.92
N MET A 28 9.89 5.22 -8.86
CA MET A 28 9.84 4.27 -9.97
C MET A 28 10.80 4.63 -11.09
N VAL A 29 11.04 5.92 -11.32
CA VAL A 29 12.14 6.38 -12.18
C VAL A 29 13.48 5.93 -11.61
N LEU A 30 13.70 6.06 -10.30
CA LEU A 30 14.93 5.60 -9.65
C LEU A 30 15.13 4.08 -9.79
N ILE A 31 14.06 3.29 -9.64
CA ILE A 31 14.12 1.84 -9.86
C ILE A 31 14.40 1.49 -11.31
N LEU A 32 13.77 2.19 -12.25
CA LEU A 32 14.02 1.97 -13.67
C LEU A 32 15.48 2.28 -14.01
N ALA A 33 16.03 3.38 -13.48
CA ALA A 33 17.45 3.72 -13.64
C ALA A 33 18.37 2.64 -13.07
N HIS A 34 18.01 2.04 -11.92
CA HIS A 34 18.77 0.92 -11.34
C HIS A 34 18.77 -0.32 -12.25
N TYR A 35 17.61 -0.76 -12.73
CA TYR A 35 17.52 -1.94 -13.62
C TYR A 35 18.12 -1.71 -15.01
N LEU A 36 18.23 -0.45 -15.47
CA LEU A 36 18.95 -0.09 -16.70
C LEU A 36 20.47 0.03 -16.51
N GLY A 37 21.00 -0.18 -15.29
CA GLY A 37 22.43 -0.06 -15.00
C GLY A 37 22.94 1.38 -14.92
N ASN A 38 22.04 2.37 -14.87
CA ASN A 38 22.37 3.79 -14.83
C ASN A 38 22.54 4.34 -13.40
N ALA A 39 22.26 3.53 -12.37
CA ALA A 39 22.24 3.98 -10.99
C ALA A 39 22.65 2.89 -9.98
N SER A 40 23.62 3.22 -9.13
CA SER A 40 24.16 2.34 -8.07
C SER A 40 23.91 2.95 -6.69
N PRO A 41 22.83 2.57 -5.99
CA PRO A 41 22.51 3.14 -4.70
C PRO A 41 23.36 2.56 -3.55
N GLU A 42 23.61 3.37 -2.53
CA GLU A 42 24.33 3.08 -1.29
C GLU A 42 23.63 2.04 -0.39
N VAL A 43 22.34 1.79 -0.64
CA VAL A 43 21.52 0.84 0.13
C VAL A 43 20.95 -0.20 -0.82
N ALA A 44 20.97 -1.47 -0.39
CA ALA A 44 20.48 -2.59 -1.19
C ALA A 44 19.03 -2.39 -1.68
N LEU A 45 18.76 -2.82 -2.92
CA LEU A 45 17.46 -2.69 -3.59
C LEU A 45 16.26 -3.13 -2.74
N PRO A 46 16.28 -4.32 -2.10
CA PRO A 46 15.13 -4.76 -1.30
C PRO A 46 14.79 -3.80 -0.14
N VAL A 47 15.79 -3.16 0.46
CA VAL A 47 15.61 -2.28 1.62
C VAL A 47 15.07 -0.93 1.19
N HIS A 48 15.74 -0.26 0.25
CA HIS A 48 15.33 1.09 -0.14
C HIS A 48 14.01 1.09 -0.94
N HIS A 49 13.79 0.09 -1.80
CA HIS A 49 12.52 -0.04 -2.52
C HIS A 49 11.36 -0.28 -1.56
N ALA A 50 11.49 -1.24 -0.64
CA ALA A 50 10.43 -1.55 0.31
C ALA A 50 10.12 -0.36 1.23
N TYR A 51 11.16 0.30 1.77
CA TYR A 51 10.99 1.51 2.58
C TYR A 51 10.27 2.62 1.79
N ALA A 52 10.70 2.89 0.55
CA ALA A 52 10.09 3.93 -0.27
C ALA A 52 8.61 3.62 -0.57
N MET A 53 8.29 2.38 -0.93
CA MET A 53 6.90 2.00 -1.20
C MET A 53 6.03 2.15 0.03
N MET A 54 6.47 1.64 1.19
CA MET A 54 5.65 1.65 2.40
C MET A 54 5.54 3.03 3.02
N PHE A 55 6.67 3.69 3.27
CA PHE A 55 6.73 4.90 4.10
C PHE A 55 6.73 6.21 3.32
N VAL A 56 7.21 6.21 2.07
CA VAL A 56 7.32 7.43 1.26
C VAL A 56 6.15 7.58 0.29
N LEU A 57 5.61 6.46 -0.21
CA LEU A 57 4.47 6.41 -1.14
C LEU A 57 3.16 6.09 -0.41
N PHE A 58 2.98 4.87 0.10
CA PHE A 58 1.67 4.41 0.60
C PHE A 58 1.23 5.15 1.86
N THR A 59 2.14 5.47 2.78
CA THR A 59 1.84 6.32 3.95
C THR A 59 1.21 7.65 3.55
N GLN A 60 1.57 8.24 2.41
CA GLN A 60 0.92 9.48 1.97
C GLN A 60 -0.54 9.24 1.57
N PHE A 61 -0.83 8.22 0.76
CA PHE A 61 -2.22 7.87 0.43
C PHE A 61 -3.04 7.50 1.66
N PHE A 62 -2.46 6.79 2.63
CA PHE A 62 -3.16 6.46 3.86
C PHE A 62 -3.38 7.68 4.73
N THR A 63 -2.39 8.55 4.91
CA THR A 63 -2.53 9.81 5.65
C THR A 63 -3.61 10.70 5.04
N ALA A 64 -3.64 10.82 3.71
CA ALA A 64 -4.72 11.50 2.98
C ALA A 64 -6.11 11.00 3.40
N PHE A 65 -6.27 9.68 3.44
CA PHE A 65 -7.51 9.03 3.83
C PHE A 65 -7.81 9.23 5.31
N VAL A 66 -6.90 8.85 6.22
CA VAL A 66 -7.17 8.82 7.66
C VAL A 66 -7.38 10.21 8.23
N PHE A 67 -6.62 11.23 7.80
CA PHE A 67 -6.87 12.61 8.25
C PHE A 67 -8.21 13.18 7.73
N THR A 68 -8.75 12.64 6.64
CA THR A 68 -10.07 13.05 6.13
C THR A 68 -11.20 12.26 6.78
N MET A 69 -11.03 10.95 6.98
CA MET A 69 -12.11 10.03 7.34
C MET A 69 -12.16 9.68 8.82
N PHE A 70 -11.04 9.69 9.56
CA PHE A 70 -11.08 9.44 11.00
C PHE A 70 -11.98 10.43 11.73
N PRO A 71 -11.88 11.75 11.50
CA PRO A 71 -12.79 12.70 12.15
C PRO A 71 -14.26 12.38 11.90
N ARG A 72 -14.60 11.92 10.69
CA ARG A 72 -15.97 11.52 10.33
C ARG A 72 -16.41 10.22 11.00
N PHE A 73 -15.53 9.21 11.07
CA PHE A 73 -15.83 7.94 11.73
C PHE A 73 -15.96 8.06 13.25
N LEU A 74 -15.25 9.04 13.81
CA LEU A 74 -15.14 9.24 15.25
C LEU A 74 -15.94 10.45 15.74
N SER A 75 -16.69 11.11 14.85
CA SER A 75 -17.51 12.29 15.15
C SER A 75 -16.73 13.40 15.88
N THR A 76 -15.54 13.72 15.38
CA THR A 76 -14.68 14.80 15.90
C THR A 76 -14.49 15.90 14.85
N ASP A 77 -13.92 17.02 15.28
CA ASP A 77 -13.59 18.11 14.37
C ASP A 77 -12.58 17.68 13.29
N PRO A 78 -12.68 18.27 12.07
CA PRO A 78 -11.68 18.09 11.02
C PRO A 78 -10.27 18.44 11.49
N VAL A 79 -9.26 17.71 10.99
CA VAL A 79 -7.86 18.01 11.31
C VAL A 79 -7.49 19.38 10.70
N PRO A 80 -7.03 20.37 11.50
CA PRO A 80 -6.73 21.69 10.99
C PRO A 80 -5.43 21.71 10.17
N ALA A 81 -5.35 22.62 9.20
CA ALA A 81 -4.20 22.78 8.29
C ALA A 81 -2.86 22.96 9.02
N ALA A 82 -2.86 23.69 10.13
CA ALA A 82 -1.69 23.90 10.97
C ALA A 82 -1.09 22.59 11.54
N ARG A 83 -1.87 21.50 11.60
CA ARG A 83 -1.40 20.19 12.06
C ARG A 83 -0.85 19.33 10.93
N TYR A 84 -1.50 19.31 9.76
CA TYR A 84 -1.10 18.39 8.68
C TYR A 84 -0.11 18.98 7.66
N ILE A 85 -0.05 20.31 7.48
CA ILE A 85 0.91 20.92 6.55
C ILE A 85 2.37 20.69 7.00
N PRO A 86 2.77 20.94 8.27
CA PRO A 86 4.15 20.71 8.70
C PRO A 86 4.57 19.26 8.56
N ILE A 87 3.66 18.33 8.86
CA ILE A 87 3.88 16.88 8.68
C ILE A 87 4.12 16.56 7.20
N PHE A 88 3.27 17.07 6.31
CA PHE A 88 3.42 16.89 4.87
C PHE A 88 4.77 17.41 4.36
N LEU A 89 5.17 18.62 4.79
CA LEU A 89 6.44 19.22 4.40
C LEU A 89 7.63 18.39 4.90
N LEU A 90 7.64 18.02 6.18
CA LEU A 90 8.71 17.20 6.75
C LEU A 90 8.82 15.85 6.02
N LEU A 91 7.69 15.18 5.78
CA LEU A 91 7.67 13.91 5.06
C LEU A 91 8.23 14.02 3.64
N ASN A 92 7.90 15.08 2.90
CA ASN A 92 8.37 15.27 1.52
C ASN A 92 9.82 15.76 1.46
N VAL A 93 10.26 16.61 2.39
CA VAL A 93 11.68 16.99 2.50
C VAL A 93 12.52 15.77 2.84
N SER A 94 12.08 14.94 3.79
CA SER A 94 12.74 13.66 4.11
C SER A 94 12.73 12.67 2.95
N SER A 95 11.65 12.63 2.16
CA SER A 95 11.58 11.84 0.92
C SER A 95 12.63 12.29 -0.11
N ILE A 96 12.75 13.60 -0.36
CA ILE A 96 13.74 14.13 -1.30
C ILE A 96 15.16 13.89 -0.77
N ALA A 97 15.40 14.16 0.51
CA ALA A 97 16.68 13.90 1.15
C ALA A 97 17.06 12.41 1.09
N PHE A 98 16.09 11.51 1.23
CA PHE A 98 16.30 10.06 1.08
C PHE A 98 16.69 9.72 -0.36
N ALA A 99 15.92 10.18 -1.35
CA ALA A 99 16.19 9.93 -2.77
C ALA A 99 17.58 10.43 -3.20
N VAL A 100 18.00 11.60 -2.74
CA VAL A 100 19.33 12.16 -3.01
C VAL A 100 20.41 11.35 -2.27
N SER A 101 20.21 11.10 -0.98
CA SER A 101 21.22 10.41 -0.16
C SER A 101 21.45 8.96 -0.57
N LEU A 102 20.47 8.31 -1.20
CA LEU A 102 20.64 6.97 -1.79
C LEU A 102 21.84 6.88 -2.73
N TYR A 103 22.28 7.99 -3.33
CA TYR A 103 23.40 8.02 -4.26
C TYR A 103 24.59 8.83 -3.75
N LEU A 104 24.56 9.27 -2.49
CA LEU A 104 25.63 10.05 -1.88
C LEU A 104 26.26 9.32 -0.70
N THR A 105 25.47 8.99 0.33
CA THR A 105 25.98 8.38 1.56
C THR A 105 24.91 7.57 2.30
N LYS A 106 25.30 6.43 2.86
CA LYS A 106 24.44 5.65 3.78
C LYS A 106 24.01 6.44 5.03
N SER A 107 24.88 7.30 5.57
CA SER A 107 24.56 8.15 6.72
C SER A 107 23.49 9.21 6.39
N GLY A 108 23.54 9.82 5.20
CA GLY A 108 22.51 10.72 4.71
C GLY A 108 21.15 10.01 4.59
N VAL A 109 21.14 8.75 4.15
CA VAL A 109 19.92 7.92 4.10
C VAL A 109 19.32 7.77 5.50
N ILE A 110 20.14 7.44 6.50
CA ILE A 110 19.69 7.32 7.90
C ILE A 110 19.10 8.64 8.42
N VAL A 111 19.78 9.77 8.18
CA VAL A 111 19.29 11.10 8.59
C VAL A 111 17.95 11.43 7.93
N ALA A 112 17.81 11.15 6.64
CA ALA A 112 16.54 11.34 5.93
C ALA A 112 15.42 10.46 6.50
N MET A 113 15.73 9.22 6.84
CA MET A 113 14.78 8.30 7.49
C MET A 113 14.38 8.78 8.89
N LEU A 114 15.29 9.36 9.68
CA LEU A 114 14.97 9.94 10.99
C LEU A 114 13.99 11.11 10.86
N GLY A 115 14.17 11.99 9.87
CA GLY A 115 13.21 13.05 9.58
C GLY A 115 11.82 12.51 9.19
N GLY A 116 11.80 11.47 8.36
CA GLY A 116 10.54 10.82 7.99
C GLY A 116 9.88 10.08 9.16
N LEU A 117 10.66 9.49 10.08
CA LEU A 117 10.16 8.87 11.31
C LEU A 117 9.53 9.91 12.22
N ALA A 118 10.12 11.11 12.33
CA ALA A 118 9.53 12.22 13.07
C ALA A 118 8.17 12.63 12.47
N ALA A 119 8.06 12.78 11.14
CA ALA A 119 6.79 13.03 10.47
C ALA A 119 5.77 11.90 10.71
N TYR A 120 6.22 10.65 10.62
CA TYR A 120 5.38 9.47 10.90
C TYR A 120 4.86 9.46 12.34
N GLY A 121 5.71 9.77 13.33
CA GLY A 121 5.32 9.91 14.73
C GLY A 121 4.29 11.02 14.94
N MET A 122 4.42 12.14 14.23
CA MET A 122 3.41 13.21 14.26
C MET A 122 2.06 12.75 13.66
N ILE A 123 2.06 11.93 12.60
CA ILE A 123 0.84 11.32 12.05
C ILE A 123 0.18 10.45 13.12
N CYS A 124 0.92 9.51 13.71
CA CYS A 124 0.40 8.64 14.76
C CYS A 124 -0.16 9.43 15.95
N LYS A 125 0.53 10.49 16.38
CA LYS A 125 0.06 11.38 17.45
C LYS A 125 -1.29 12.02 17.11
N VAL A 126 -1.44 12.57 15.90
CA VAL A 126 -2.72 13.15 15.45
C VAL A 126 -3.83 12.10 15.47
N LEU A 127 -3.58 10.88 14.97
CA LEU A 127 -4.58 9.81 14.96
C LEU A 127 -4.99 9.36 16.37
N LEU A 128 -4.03 9.25 17.29
CA LEU A 128 -4.30 8.91 18.69
C LEU A 128 -5.13 10.00 19.38
N GLU A 129 -4.82 11.29 19.13
CA GLU A 129 -5.59 12.41 19.67
C GLU A 129 -7.04 12.45 19.16
N ILE A 130 -7.25 12.17 17.87
CA ILE A 130 -8.61 12.07 17.30
C ILE A 130 -9.37 10.91 17.95
N ASN A 131 -8.72 9.75 18.10
CA ASN A 131 -9.33 8.57 18.68
C ASN A 131 -9.65 8.74 20.17
N SER A 132 -8.80 9.43 20.94
CA SER A 132 -9.03 9.65 22.37
C SER A 132 -10.15 10.65 22.65
N LYS A 133 -10.30 11.68 21.81
CA LYS A 133 -11.35 12.72 21.94
C LYS A 133 -12.74 12.27 21.44
N SER A 134 -12.83 11.15 20.74
CA SER A 134 -14.10 10.66 20.20
C SER A 134 -15.10 10.33 21.31
N SER A 135 -16.38 10.57 21.04
CA SER A 135 -17.51 10.09 21.85
C SER A 135 -18.13 8.79 21.30
N MET A 136 -17.68 8.30 20.15
CA MET A 136 -18.24 7.11 19.50
C MET A 136 -17.96 5.84 20.32
N LEU A 137 -18.98 5.00 20.52
CA LEU A 137 -18.86 3.74 21.24
C LEU A 137 -18.14 2.66 20.41
N ASN A 138 -18.47 2.56 19.11
CA ASN A 138 -17.85 1.59 18.22
C ASN A 138 -16.62 2.19 17.52
N ARG A 139 -15.43 1.78 17.96
CA ARG A 139 -14.13 2.18 17.40
C ARG A 139 -13.35 1.01 16.80
N TYR A 140 -14.05 -0.07 16.46
CA TYR A 140 -13.42 -1.32 16.02
C TYR A 140 -12.43 -1.11 14.86
N ASP A 141 -12.90 -0.57 13.74
CA ASP A 141 -12.05 -0.37 12.55
C ASP A 141 -10.95 0.67 12.78
N THR A 142 -11.22 1.74 13.55
CA THR A 142 -10.23 2.79 13.80
C THR A 142 -9.12 2.30 14.73
N ASN A 143 -9.44 1.47 15.72
CA ASN A 143 -8.45 0.82 16.59
C ASN A 143 -7.56 -0.14 15.80
N TRP A 144 -8.12 -0.88 14.84
CA TRP A 144 -7.33 -1.74 13.94
C TRP A 144 -6.39 -0.94 13.04
N VAL A 145 -6.83 0.20 12.51
CA VAL A 145 -5.94 1.11 11.76
C VAL A 145 -4.85 1.67 12.68
N LEU A 146 -5.15 2.08 13.92
CA LEU A 146 -4.16 2.56 14.88
C LEU A 146 -3.12 1.48 15.22
N LEU A 147 -3.56 0.25 15.46
CA LEU A 147 -2.68 -0.90 15.68
C LEU A 147 -1.74 -1.09 14.49
N ALA A 148 -2.27 -1.09 13.26
CA ALA A 148 -1.47 -1.21 12.05
C ALA A 148 -0.44 -0.08 11.92
N PHE A 149 -0.83 1.18 12.19
CA PHE A 149 0.11 2.32 12.23
C PHE A 149 1.18 2.16 13.32
N GLY A 150 0.84 1.58 14.47
CA GLY A 150 1.80 1.20 15.52
C GLY A 150 2.82 0.19 15.01
N MET A 151 2.36 -0.87 14.34
CA MET A 151 3.25 -1.85 13.69
C MET A 151 4.12 -1.20 12.61
N GLY A 152 3.60 -0.20 11.89
CA GLY A 152 4.36 0.60 10.94
C GLY A 152 5.48 1.39 11.60
N GLY A 153 5.25 1.94 12.80
CA GLY A 153 6.28 2.61 13.60
C GLY A 153 7.41 1.65 14.00
N ILE A 154 7.06 0.42 14.42
CA ILE A 154 8.03 -0.63 14.72
C ILE A 154 8.86 -0.97 13.47
N SER A 155 8.20 -1.23 12.33
CA SER A 155 8.86 -1.50 11.05
C SER A 155 9.81 -0.37 10.64
N TYR A 156 9.40 0.89 10.79
CA TYR A 156 10.19 2.07 10.46
C TYR A 156 11.50 2.10 11.28
N VAL A 157 11.41 1.93 12.59
CA VAL A 157 12.58 1.89 13.47
C VAL A 157 13.51 0.75 13.05
N LEU A 158 12.98 -0.43 12.75
CA LEU A 158 13.78 -1.57 12.29
C LEU A 158 14.49 -1.29 10.97
N PHE A 159 13.88 -0.56 10.03
CA PHE A 159 14.56 -0.11 8.82
C PHE A 159 15.80 0.74 9.14
N ILE A 160 15.68 1.70 10.07
CA ILE A 160 16.82 2.53 10.49
C ILE A 160 17.89 1.67 11.18
N VAL A 161 17.48 0.83 12.13
CA VAL A 161 18.39 -0.06 12.87
C VAL A 161 19.13 -1.02 11.93
N SER A 162 18.47 -1.52 10.88
CA SER A 162 19.11 -2.41 9.90
C SER A 162 20.33 -1.75 9.25
N LEU A 163 20.31 -0.43 9.05
CA LEU A 163 21.40 0.31 8.43
C LEU A 163 22.57 0.63 9.39
N LEU A 164 22.44 0.39 10.70
CA LEU A 164 23.46 0.74 11.71
C LEU A 164 24.51 -0.36 11.96
N GLY A 165 24.40 -1.53 11.32
CA GLY A 165 25.50 -2.51 11.22
C GLY A 165 25.42 -3.75 12.13
N ALA A 166 24.49 -3.85 13.07
CA ALA A 166 24.28 -5.08 13.86
C ALA A 166 23.07 -5.87 13.36
N GLY A 167 23.28 -7.08 12.83
CA GLY A 167 22.19 -7.99 12.42
C GLY A 167 21.40 -7.56 11.17
N ASP A 168 22.02 -6.76 10.30
CA ASP A 168 21.44 -6.05 9.13
C ASP A 168 20.42 -6.91 8.34
N TYR A 169 20.76 -8.15 8.02
CA TYR A 169 19.90 -9.03 7.22
C TYR A 169 18.62 -9.50 7.95
N HIS A 170 18.71 -9.89 9.22
CA HIS A 170 17.53 -10.34 9.97
C HIS A 170 16.62 -9.18 10.34
N VAL A 171 17.22 -8.06 10.76
CA VAL A 171 16.48 -6.85 11.13
C VAL A 171 15.74 -6.29 9.91
N SER A 172 16.39 -6.23 8.73
CA SER A 172 15.73 -5.77 7.50
C SER A 172 14.59 -6.69 7.05
N ARG A 173 14.69 -8.02 7.24
CA ARG A 173 13.56 -8.95 6.99
C ARG A 173 12.37 -8.65 7.89
N PHE A 174 12.60 -8.46 9.20
CA PHE A 174 11.53 -8.05 10.10
C PHE A 174 10.95 -6.68 9.72
N ALA A 175 11.80 -5.71 9.37
CA ALA A 175 11.37 -4.38 8.93
C ALA A 175 10.43 -4.47 7.72
N ILE A 176 10.83 -5.22 6.69
CA ILE A 176 10.04 -5.42 5.47
C ILE A 176 8.75 -6.18 5.76
N ASN A 177 8.82 -7.31 6.46
CA ASN A 177 7.66 -8.17 6.70
C ASN A 177 6.63 -7.52 7.63
N ILE A 178 7.04 -6.86 8.71
CA ILE A 178 6.15 -6.10 9.60
C ILE A 178 5.52 -4.93 8.81
N GLY A 179 6.33 -4.19 8.05
CA GLY A 179 5.85 -3.04 7.28
C GLY A 179 4.83 -3.46 6.21
N PHE A 180 5.09 -4.57 5.52
CA PHE A 180 4.21 -5.02 4.45
C PHE A 180 2.92 -5.63 5.00
N PHE A 181 3.03 -6.61 5.90
CA PHE A 181 1.88 -7.41 6.35
C PHE A 181 1.14 -6.80 7.53
N LEU A 182 1.84 -6.26 8.53
CA LEU A 182 1.19 -5.78 9.76
C LEU A 182 0.88 -4.29 9.71
N TYR A 183 1.53 -3.53 8.84
CA TYR A 183 1.20 -2.13 8.58
C TYR A 183 0.37 -1.95 7.31
N VAL A 184 1.00 -1.96 6.12
CA VAL A 184 0.33 -1.58 4.86
C VAL A 184 -0.86 -2.48 4.59
N PHE A 185 -0.67 -3.80 4.61
CA PHE A 185 -1.75 -4.75 4.35
C PHE A 185 -2.91 -4.58 5.33
N MET A 186 -2.64 -4.46 6.64
CA MET A 186 -3.70 -4.31 7.65
C MET A 186 -4.43 -2.97 7.55
N VAL A 187 -3.74 -1.87 7.22
CA VAL A 187 -4.41 -0.59 6.93
C VAL A 187 -5.36 -0.78 5.74
N VAL A 188 -4.87 -1.29 4.62
CA VAL A 188 -5.68 -1.45 3.40
C VAL A 188 -6.84 -2.42 3.64
N LEU A 189 -6.63 -3.55 4.33
CA LEU A 189 -7.68 -4.52 4.66
C LEU A 189 -8.75 -3.93 5.56
N THR A 190 -8.36 -3.23 6.62
CA THR A 190 -9.30 -2.61 7.55
C THR A 190 -10.15 -1.55 6.85
N LEU A 191 -9.53 -0.74 5.99
CA LEU A 191 -10.26 0.24 5.20
C LEU A 191 -11.17 -0.42 4.16
N SER A 192 -10.70 -1.47 3.50
CA SER A 192 -11.47 -2.18 2.47
C SER A 192 -12.70 -2.87 3.04
N GLN A 193 -12.56 -3.59 4.17
CA GLN A 193 -13.69 -4.30 4.80
C GLN A 193 -14.72 -3.37 5.45
N LYS A 194 -14.35 -2.12 5.73
CA LYS A 194 -15.29 -1.07 6.11
C LYS A 194 -15.95 -0.41 4.89
N MET A 195 -15.14 0.07 3.95
CA MET A 195 -15.57 1.03 2.93
C MET A 195 -16.19 0.37 1.70
N ILE A 196 -15.69 -0.79 1.28
CA ILE A 196 -16.21 -1.45 0.08
C ILE A 196 -17.67 -1.90 0.29
N PRO A 197 -18.03 -2.59 1.40
CA PRO A 197 -19.42 -2.92 1.65
C PRO A 197 -20.29 -1.68 1.85
N PHE A 198 -19.81 -0.67 2.59
CA PHE A 198 -20.54 0.59 2.79
C PHE A 198 -20.86 1.31 1.46
N PHE A 199 -19.89 1.40 0.54
CA PHE A 199 -20.14 1.98 -0.78
C PHE A 199 -21.08 1.15 -1.64
N THR A 200 -21.08 -0.17 -1.45
CA THR A 200 -21.97 -1.08 -2.16
C THR A 200 -23.41 -0.92 -1.68
N GLU A 201 -23.64 -0.89 -0.37
CA GLU A 201 -24.97 -0.66 0.23
C GLU A 201 -25.57 0.68 -0.21
N GLY A 202 -24.75 1.74 -0.26
CA GLY A 202 -25.21 3.06 -0.68
C GLY A 202 -25.49 3.19 -2.19
N LYS A 203 -25.18 2.19 -3.02
CA LYS A 203 -25.32 2.27 -4.48
C LYS A 203 -26.17 1.17 -5.09
N ILE A 204 -26.24 -0.01 -4.48
CA ILE A 204 -26.92 -1.18 -5.05
C ILE A 204 -28.07 -1.57 -4.15
N ALA A 205 -29.29 -1.32 -4.63
CA ALA A 205 -30.51 -1.63 -3.92
C ALA A 205 -30.58 -3.13 -3.56
N GLY A 206 -30.96 -3.42 -2.32
CA GLY A 206 -31.10 -4.79 -1.80
C GLY A 206 -29.80 -5.46 -1.35
N TYR A 207 -28.63 -4.86 -1.57
CA TYR A 207 -27.39 -5.37 -1.00
C TYR A 207 -27.31 -5.07 0.50
N LYS A 208 -26.95 -6.08 1.30
CA LYS A 208 -26.65 -5.95 2.73
C LYS A 208 -25.32 -6.63 3.01
N SER A 209 -24.42 -5.91 3.68
CA SER A 209 -23.12 -6.42 4.08
C SER A 209 -23.26 -7.57 5.08
N ASN A 210 -22.56 -8.66 4.82
CA ASN A 210 -22.48 -9.81 5.73
C ASN A 210 -21.00 -10.14 5.99
N LYS A 211 -20.49 -9.68 7.14
CA LYS A 211 -19.09 -9.81 7.51
C LYS A 211 -18.91 -10.73 8.70
N SER A 212 -17.78 -11.44 8.75
CA SER A 212 -17.40 -12.20 9.93
C SER A 212 -16.88 -11.28 11.02
N ARG A 213 -17.35 -11.48 12.26
CA ARG A 213 -17.00 -10.64 13.41
C ARG A 213 -15.50 -10.64 13.72
N LEU A 214 -14.84 -11.79 13.57
CA LEU A 214 -13.44 -12.01 13.92
C LEU A 214 -12.49 -11.99 12.71
N PHE A 215 -12.92 -11.40 11.58
CA PHE A 215 -12.17 -11.47 10.33
C PHE A 215 -10.79 -10.81 10.45
N LEU A 216 -10.72 -9.60 11.01
CA LEU A 216 -9.44 -8.91 11.17
C LEU A 216 -8.54 -9.58 12.22
N GLU A 217 -9.11 -10.08 13.31
CA GLU A 217 -8.40 -10.83 14.36
C GLU A 217 -7.72 -12.07 13.77
N ALA A 218 -8.48 -12.88 13.03
CA ALA A 218 -7.98 -14.10 12.42
C ALA A 218 -6.88 -13.82 11.40
N VAL A 219 -7.09 -12.84 10.52
CA VAL A 219 -6.08 -12.43 9.53
C VAL A 219 -4.84 -11.87 10.22
N PHE A 220 -4.99 -10.97 11.20
CA PHE A 220 -3.86 -10.40 11.93
C PHE A 220 -3.04 -11.46 12.66
N GLY A 221 -3.69 -12.39 13.37
CA GLY A 221 -3.02 -13.49 14.06
C GLY A 221 -2.19 -14.36 13.11
N LEU A 222 -2.76 -14.72 11.96
CA LEU A 222 -2.03 -15.46 10.92
C LEU A 222 -0.89 -14.64 10.32
N LEU A 223 -1.07 -13.33 10.10
CA LEU A 223 0.00 -12.47 9.60
C LEU A 223 1.15 -12.31 10.60
N VAL A 224 0.88 -12.26 11.90
CA VAL A 224 1.93 -12.26 12.93
C VAL A 224 2.75 -13.54 12.84
N ILE A 225 2.11 -14.70 12.75
CA ILE A 225 2.80 -15.98 12.57
C ILE A 225 3.61 -15.97 11.26
N LYS A 226 3.01 -15.51 10.15
CA LYS A 226 3.71 -15.39 8.86
C LYS A 226 4.95 -14.51 8.97
N VAL A 227 4.85 -13.35 9.63
CA VAL A 227 5.98 -12.43 9.81
C VAL A 227 7.10 -13.08 10.62
N LEU A 228 6.77 -13.80 11.70
CA LEU A 228 7.75 -14.52 12.50
C LEU A 228 8.47 -15.59 11.66
N LEU A 229 7.72 -16.47 11.00
CA LEU A 229 8.28 -17.53 10.15
C LEU A 229 9.13 -16.95 9.01
N ALA A 230 8.61 -15.96 8.29
CA ALA A 230 9.28 -15.33 7.17
C ALA A 230 10.52 -14.50 7.57
N SER A 231 10.68 -14.14 8.84
CA SER A 231 11.82 -13.36 9.31
C SER A 231 12.87 -14.20 10.06
N MET A 232 12.47 -15.33 10.64
CA MET A 232 13.32 -16.25 11.42
C MET A 232 13.95 -17.40 10.60
N GLN A 233 14.06 -17.25 9.28
CA GLN A 233 14.54 -18.30 8.36
C GLN A 233 13.71 -19.59 8.35
N LEU A 234 12.44 -19.54 8.76
CA LEU A 234 11.50 -20.67 8.74
C LEU A 234 10.42 -20.44 7.66
N ALA A 235 10.79 -19.77 6.58
CA ALA A 235 9.86 -19.29 5.56
C ALA A 235 9.24 -20.46 4.79
N GLU A 236 9.96 -21.56 4.65
CA GLU A 236 9.51 -22.80 4.04
C GLU A 236 8.35 -23.46 4.80
N TYR A 237 8.17 -23.19 6.10
CA TYR A 237 7.03 -23.69 6.88
C TYR A 237 5.81 -22.75 6.85
N ALA A 238 5.96 -21.55 6.28
CA ALA A 238 4.88 -20.56 6.22
C ALA A 238 3.73 -20.96 5.28
N PHE A 239 3.91 -21.97 4.41
CA PHE A 239 2.91 -22.37 3.43
C PHE A 239 1.56 -22.73 4.06
N VAL A 240 1.54 -23.35 5.25
CA VAL A 240 0.29 -23.69 5.96
C VAL A 240 -0.45 -22.41 6.35
N VAL A 241 0.28 -21.42 6.87
CA VAL A 241 -0.28 -20.11 7.24
C VAL A 241 -0.79 -19.38 6.01
N ASP A 242 -0.05 -19.44 4.90
CA ASP A 242 -0.43 -18.83 3.63
C ASP A 242 -1.68 -19.47 3.01
N PHE A 243 -1.81 -20.80 3.11
CA PHE A 243 -3.02 -21.51 2.71
C PHE A 243 -4.22 -21.06 3.56
N CYS A 244 -4.07 -21.01 4.89
CA CYS A 244 -5.11 -20.51 5.79
C CYS A 244 -5.52 -19.07 5.47
N LEU A 245 -4.55 -18.18 5.20
CA LEU A 245 -4.81 -16.80 4.78
C LEU A 245 -5.57 -16.76 3.46
N ALA A 246 -5.20 -17.57 2.46
CA ALA A 246 -5.90 -17.65 1.18
C ALA A 246 -7.36 -18.11 1.36
N VAL A 247 -7.59 -19.17 2.15
CA VAL A 247 -8.92 -19.74 2.38
C VAL A 247 -9.81 -18.76 3.16
N ILE A 248 -9.31 -18.18 4.26
CA ILE A 248 -10.11 -17.27 5.10
C ILE A 248 -10.47 -16.00 4.32
N THR A 249 -9.52 -15.43 3.56
CA THR A 249 -9.79 -14.21 2.79
C THR A 249 -10.72 -14.49 1.61
N LEU A 250 -10.56 -15.61 0.90
CA LEU A 250 -11.50 -16.01 -0.15
C LEU A 250 -12.91 -16.26 0.40
N GLY A 251 -13.01 -17.00 1.51
CA GLY A 251 -14.27 -17.29 2.18
C GLY A 251 -15.00 -16.02 2.61
N GLU A 252 -14.26 -15.03 3.15
CA GLU A 252 -14.83 -13.75 3.53
C GLU A 252 -15.32 -12.94 2.32
N ILE A 253 -14.55 -12.89 1.22
CA ILE A 253 -14.96 -12.20 -0.02
C ILE A 253 -16.21 -12.84 -0.62
N VAL A 254 -16.29 -14.16 -0.65
CA VAL A 254 -17.48 -14.89 -1.12
C VAL A 254 -18.68 -14.60 -0.21
N LYS A 255 -18.47 -14.60 1.11
CA LYS A 255 -19.52 -14.30 2.11
C LYS A 255 -20.11 -12.90 1.94
N TRP A 256 -19.30 -11.93 1.51
CA TRP A 256 -19.78 -10.56 1.26
C TRP A 256 -20.76 -10.49 0.08
N LYS A 257 -20.80 -11.48 -0.83
CA LYS A 257 -21.72 -11.54 -1.98
C LYS A 257 -21.71 -10.24 -2.81
N LEU A 258 -20.51 -9.71 -3.07
CA LEU A 258 -20.34 -8.46 -3.80
C LEU A 258 -20.93 -8.58 -5.22
N PRO A 259 -21.84 -7.69 -5.62
CA PRO A 259 -22.59 -7.80 -6.88
C PRO A 259 -21.77 -7.27 -8.08
N PHE A 260 -20.70 -7.98 -8.43
CA PHE A 260 -19.69 -7.55 -9.40
C PHE A 260 -20.27 -7.03 -10.72
N PHE A 261 -21.18 -7.78 -11.33
CA PHE A 261 -21.76 -7.45 -12.64
C PHE A 261 -22.85 -6.35 -12.60
N LYS A 262 -23.34 -5.99 -11.41
CA LYS A 262 -24.31 -4.89 -11.24
C LYS A 262 -23.64 -3.58 -10.83
N ALA A 263 -22.37 -3.63 -10.45
CA ALA A 263 -21.64 -2.47 -9.96
C ALA A 263 -21.08 -1.64 -11.12
N GLU A 264 -21.13 -0.31 -10.97
CA GLU A 264 -20.40 0.60 -11.85
C GLU A 264 -18.87 0.38 -11.71
N ALA A 265 -18.10 0.77 -12.72
CA ALA A 265 -16.67 0.47 -12.77
C ALA A 265 -15.82 1.02 -11.63
N ILE A 266 -16.21 2.18 -11.08
CA ILE A 266 -15.56 2.75 -9.90
C ILE A 266 -15.67 1.85 -8.65
N LEU A 267 -16.61 0.90 -8.66
CA LEU A 267 -16.94 0.02 -7.54
C LEU A 267 -16.48 -1.42 -7.82
N TRP A 268 -16.71 -1.98 -9.02
CA TRP A 268 -16.22 -3.33 -9.32
C TRP A 268 -14.69 -3.41 -9.29
N VAL A 269 -13.96 -2.33 -9.60
CA VAL A 269 -12.49 -2.32 -9.49
C VAL A 269 -12.03 -2.57 -8.05
N LEU A 270 -12.79 -2.10 -7.06
CA LEU A 270 -12.52 -2.35 -5.65
C LEU A 270 -12.76 -3.81 -5.32
N TYR A 271 -13.78 -4.44 -5.89
CA TYR A 271 -14.02 -5.86 -5.72
C TYR A 271 -12.91 -6.70 -6.37
N LEU A 272 -12.47 -6.30 -7.57
CA LEU A 272 -11.37 -6.95 -8.27
C LEU A 272 -10.08 -6.90 -7.45
N SER A 273 -9.81 -5.75 -6.82
CA SER A 273 -8.65 -5.61 -5.94
C SER A 273 -8.65 -6.61 -4.78
N LEU A 274 -9.83 -6.93 -4.21
CA LEU A 274 -9.95 -7.89 -3.11
C LEU A 274 -9.57 -9.31 -3.56
N LEU A 275 -9.85 -9.67 -4.81
CA LEU A 275 -9.53 -11.00 -5.34
C LEU A 275 -8.01 -11.26 -5.40
N TRP A 276 -7.20 -10.20 -5.46
CA TRP A 276 -5.74 -10.34 -5.40
C TRP A 276 -5.22 -10.73 -4.02
N ILE A 277 -6.00 -10.59 -2.95
CA ILE A 277 -5.62 -11.05 -1.60
C ILE A 277 -5.48 -12.59 -1.56
N PRO A 278 -6.54 -13.38 -1.84
CA PRO A 278 -6.41 -14.83 -1.83
C PRO A 278 -5.48 -15.33 -2.93
N VAL A 279 -5.42 -14.69 -4.10
CA VAL A 279 -4.46 -15.04 -5.16
C VAL A 279 -3.02 -14.86 -4.68
N GLY A 280 -2.70 -13.73 -4.05
CA GLY A 280 -1.36 -13.47 -3.53
C GLY A 280 -0.93 -14.46 -2.44
N PHE A 281 -1.82 -14.76 -1.48
CA PHE A 281 -1.53 -15.77 -0.45
C PHE A 281 -1.47 -17.19 -1.02
N PHE A 282 -2.27 -17.50 -2.04
CA PHE A 282 -2.17 -18.78 -2.74
C PHE A 282 -0.82 -18.92 -3.47
N LEU A 283 -0.32 -17.86 -4.10
CA LEU A 283 1.02 -17.85 -4.69
C LEU A 283 2.11 -18.02 -3.62
N PHE A 284 1.97 -17.41 -2.43
CA PHE A 284 2.88 -17.66 -1.30
C PHE A 284 2.82 -19.11 -0.81
N PHE A 285 1.61 -19.70 -0.76
CA PHE A 285 1.44 -21.10 -0.44
C PHE A 285 2.17 -22.01 -1.44
N LEU A 286 1.99 -21.78 -2.75
CA LEU A 286 2.70 -22.56 -3.77
C LEU A 286 4.22 -22.39 -3.68
N GLU A 287 4.69 -21.16 -3.43
CA GLU A 287 6.12 -20.87 -3.21
C GLU A 287 6.67 -21.66 -2.00
N GLY A 288 5.98 -21.63 -0.86
CA GLY A 288 6.42 -22.35 0.33
C GLY A 288 6.31 -23.87 0.17
N LEU A 289 5.21 -24.36 -0.41
CA LEU A 289 4.98 -25.79 -0.63
C LEU A 289 6.01 -26.39 -1.57
N THR A 290 6.32 -25.72 -2.68
CA THR A 290 7.35 -26.21 -3.62
C THR A 290 8.74 -26.23 -2.98
N ARG A 291 9.09 -25.23 -2.15
CA ARG A 291 10.33 -25.27 -1.35
C ARG A 291 10.36 -26.43 -0.37
N PHE A 292 9.26 -26.69 0.32
CA PHE A 292 9.15 -27.78 1.28
C PHE A 292 9.26 -29.17 0.62
N LEU A 293 8.64 -29.36 -0.54
CA LEU A 293 8.61 -30.66 -1.24
C LEU A 293 9.89 -30.98 -2.03
N SER A 294 10.63 -29.97 -2.49
CA SER A 294 11.67 -30.18 -3.52
C SER A 294 13.10 -30.20 -2.99
N ASP A 295 13.31 -30.26 -1.66
CA ASP A 295 14.63 -30.25 -0.99
C ASP A 295 15.62 -29.23 -1.61
N GLY A 296 15.11 -28.05 -1.98
CA GLY A 296 15.88 -26.97 -2.60
C GLY A 296 15.78 -26.80 -4.13
N ALA A 297 15.27 -27.77 -4.90
CA ALA A 297 15.04 -27.65 -6.35
C ALA A 297 13.70 -26.94 -6.69
N ALA A 298 13.35 -25.92 -5.92
CA ALA A 298 12.03 -25.31 -5.92
C ALA A 298 11.82 -24.36 -7.12
N VAL A 299 10.56 -24.25 -7.55
CA VAL A 299 10.13 -23.18 -8.47
C VAL A 299 10.45 -21.82 -7.83
N TYR A 300 11.18 -20.98 -8.55
CA TYR A 300 11.57 -19.65 -8.12
C TYR A 300 10.43 -18.66 -8.40
N PHE A 301 9.71 -18.26 -7.35
CA PHE A 301 8.66 -17.24 -7.44
C PHE A 301 9.19 -15.80 -7.37
N GLU A 302 10.47 -15.62 -7.02
CA GLU A 302 11.10 -14.32 -6.73
C GLU A 302 10.28 -13.54 -5.67
N LYS A 303 9.66 -12.42 -6.03
CA LYS A 303 8.77 -11.61 -5.19
C LYS A 303 7.39 -11.50 -5.85
N SER A 304 7.05 -12.41 -6.76
CA SER A 304 5.76 -12.44 -7.46
C SER A 304 4.57 -12.49 -6.51
N PRO A 305 4.54 -13.33 -5.45
CA PRO A 305 3.40 -13.37 -4.53
C PRO A 305 3.22 -12.04 -3.78
N LEU A 306 4.33 -11.43 -3.35
CA LEU A 306 4.34 -10.12 -2.70
C LEU A 306 3.80 -9.03 -3.64
N HIS A 307 4.26 -9.01 -4.90
CA HIS A 307 3.83 -8.01 -5.87
C HIS A 307 2.41 -8.26 -6.40
N ALA A 308 1.90 -9.49 -6.41
CA ALA A 308 0.50 -9.76 -6.68
C ALA A 308 -0.41 -9.02 -5.68
N ILE A 309 -0.05 -9.02 -4.40
CA ILE A 309 -0.74 -8.22 -3.37
C ILE A 309 -0.44 -6.73 -3.54
N ALA A 310 0.83 -6.35 -3.67
CA ALA A 310 1.22 -4.93 -3.70
C ALA A 310 0.59 -4.18 -4.88
N LEU A 311 0.64 -4.77 -6.07
CA LEU A 311 0.12 -4.18 -7.29
C LEU A 311 -1.38 -4.47 -7.46
N GLY A 312 -1.77 -5.73 -7.30
CA GLY A 312 -3.12 -6.19 -7.60
C GLY A 312 -4.13 -5.72 -6.56
N TYR A 313 -3.72 -5.67 -5.29
CA TYR A 313 -4.56 -5.19 -4.21
C TYR A 313 -4.25 -3.72 -3.84
N PHE A 314 -3.06 -3.39 -3.35
CA PHE A 314 -2.82 -2.05 -2.79
C PHE A 314 -2.88 -0.96 -3.84
N THR A 315 -2.24 -1.13 -5.00
CA THR A 315 -2.27 -0.11 -6.07
C THR A 315 -3.65 -0.01 -6.69
N THR A 316 -4.34 -1.12 -6.94
CA THR A 316 -5.73 -1.08 -7.43
C THR A 316 -6.66 -0.36 -6.46
N ILE A 317 -6.51 -0.58 -5.14
CA ILE A 317 -7.24 0.17 -4.12
C ILE A 317 -6.85 1.65 -4.13
N ALA A 318 -5.56 1.98 -4.18
CA ALA A 318 -5.09 3.36 -4.17
C ALA A 318 -5.64 4.16 -5.36
N VAL A 319 -5.59 3.58 -6.56
CA VAL A 319 -6.13 4.20 -7.78
C VAL A 319 -7.66 4.20 -7.76
N GLY A 320 -8.31 3.12 -7.36
CA GLY A 320 -9.77 3.00 -7.32
C GLY A 320 -10.42 3.95 -6.29
N PHE A 321 -10.00 3.86 -5.02
CA PHE A 321 -10.47 4.80 -3.99
C PHE A 321 -10.00 6.22 -4.25
N GLY A 322 -8.75 6.42 -4.69
CA GLY A 322 -8.23 7.74 -5.04
C GLY A 322 -9.12 8.43 -6.08
N SER A 323 -9.41 7.74 -7.18
CA SER A 323 -10.30 8.25 -8.23
C SER A 323 -11.68 8.62 -7.68
N ARG A 324 -12.27 7.75 -6.86
CA ARG A 324 -13.59 7.98 -6.25
C ARG A 324 -13.59 9.18 -5.30
N ILE A 325 -12.57 9.30 -4.45
CA ILE A 325 -12.44 10.36 -3.45
C ILE A 325 -12.24 11.71 -4.14
N ILE A 326 -11.36 11.76 -5.15
CA ILE A 326 -11.07 12.98 -5.90
C ILE A 326 -12.33 13.48 -6.61
N LEU A 327 -13.04 12.60 -7.35
CA LEU A 327 -14.30 12.97 -8.01
C LEU A 327 -15.36 13.44 -7.01
N GLY A 328 -15.56 12.69 -5.92
CA GLY A 328 -16.57 13.02 -4.92
C GLY A 328 -16.33 14.34 -4.21
N HIS A 329 -15.06 14.71 -3.94
CA HIS A 329 -14.73 15.99 -3.32
C HIS A 329 -14.67 17.15 -4.31
N ALA A 330 -14.54 16.87 -5.61
CA ALA A 330 -14.71 17.84 -6.70
C ALA A 330 -16.18 18.05 -7.10
N GLY A 331 -17.15 17.50 -6.36
CA GLY A 331 -18.59 17.61 -6.66
C GLY A 331 -19.02 16.82 -7.90
N GLN A 332 -18.15 16.02 -8.49
CA GLN A 332 -18.45 15.22 -9.67
C GLN A 332 -19.07 13.88 -9.27
N LYS A 333 -19.93 13.33 -10.14
CA LYS A 333 -20.45 11.97 -9.94
C LYS A 333 -19.27 10.99 -9.93
N PRO A 334 -19.06 10.19 -8.87
CA PRO A 334 -17.98 9.21 -8.83
C PRO A 334 -18.31 8.06 -9.79
N LYS A 335 -18.06 8.26 -11.08
CA LYS A 335 -18.28 7.30 -12.16
C LYS A 335 -17.00 7.22 -12.98
N ALA A 336 -16.55 6.01 -13.26
CA ALA A 336 -15.42 5.78 -14.14
C ALA A 336 -15.90 5.84 -15.61
N ASP A 337 -15.26 6.69 -16.41
CA ASP A 337 -15.43 6.73 -17.86
C ASP A 337 -14.55 5.68 -18.54
N ALA A 338 -14.62 5.59 -19.88
CA ALA A 338 -13.83 4.62 -20.65
C ALA A 338 -12.32 4.77 -20.42
N PHE A 339 -11.83 6.00 -20.22
CA PHE A 339 -10.42 6.26 -19.92
C PHE A 339 -10.03 5.69 -18.56
N THR A 340 -10.80 5.97 -17.51
CA THR A 340 -10.56 5.41 -16.17
C THR A 340 -10.66 3.89 -16.16
N ILE A 341 -11.60 3.30 -16.90
CA ILE A 341 -11.70 1.84 -17.07
C ILE A 341 -10.44 1.28 -17.73
N GLY A 342 -9.92 1.95 -18.76
CA GLY A 342 -8.64 1.59 -19.39
C GLY A 342 -7.48 1.58 -18.39
N LEU A 343 -7.42 2.56 -17.47
CA LEU A 343 -6.42 2.57 -16.39
C LEU A 343 -6.59 1.39 -15.42
N PHE A 344 -7.82 0.97 -15.12
CA PHE A 344 -8.06 -0.20 -14.26
C PHE A 344 -7.54 -1.49 -14.89
N TRP A 345 -7.73 -1.66 -16.20
CA TRP A 345 -7.16 -2.79 -16.94
C TRP A 345 -5.65 -2.70 -17.09
N LEU A 346 -5.09 -1.51 -17.25
CA LEU A 346 -3.65 -1.28 -17.26
C LEU A 346 -2.99 -1.75 -15.96
N ILE A 347 -3.65 -1.55 -14.81
CA ILE A 347 -3.18 -2.11 -13.52
C ILE A 347 -3.16 -3.63 -13.57
N GLN A 348 -4.18 -4.29 -14.12
CA GLN A 348 -4.21 -5.75 -14.19
C GLN A 348 -3.10 -6.29 -15.09
N LEU A 349 -2.89 -5.66 -16.25
CA LEU A 349 -1.77 -5.99 -17.14
C LEU A 349 -0.43 -5.85 -16.42
N LEU A 350 -0.22 -4.73 -15.72
CA LEU A 350 0.97 -4.49 -14.90
C LEU A 350 1.21 -5.61 -13.88
N VAL A 351 0.18 -6.06 -13.17
CA VAL A 351 0.29 -7.14 -12.17
C VAL A 351 0.70 -8.44 -12.85
N VAL A 352 0.04 -8.80 -13.95
CA VAL A 352 0.33 -10.03 -14.70
C VAL A 352 1.76 -10.00 -15.23
N VAL A 353 2.19 -8.90 -15.84
CA VAL A 353 3.58 -8.73 -16.32
C VAL A 353 4.59 -8.86 -15.18
N ARG A 354 4.31 -8.28 -14.00
CA ARG A 354 5.21 -8.38 -12.84
C ARG A 354 5.32 -9.79 -12.28
N VAL A 355 4.20 -10.52 -12.20
CA VAL A 355 4.16 -11.92 -11.74
C VAL A 355 4.83 -12.83 -12.76
N ALA A 356 4.53 -12.66 -14.05
CA ALA A 356 5.20 -13.37 -15.13
C ALA A 356 6.70 -13.10 -15.14
N GLY A 357 7.13 -11.86 -14.86
CA GLY A 357 8.53 -11.49 -14.73
C GLY A 357 9.26 -12.34 -13.71
N GLY A 358 8.75 -12.48 -12.49
CA GLY A 358 9.38 -13.34 -11.48
C GLY A 358 9.37 -14.83 -11.84
N LEU A 359 8.25 -15.33 -12.39
CA LEU A 359 8.14 -16.74 -12.80
C LEU A 359 8.97 -17.10 -14.03
N SER A 360 9.34 -16.12 -14.87
CA SER A 360 10.15 -16.34 -16.07
C SER A 360 11.53 -16.95 -15.78
N LEU A 361 12.06 -16.76 -14.56
CA LEU A 361 13.31 -17.40 -14.11
C LEU A 361 13.28 -18.93 -14.17
N ASN A 362 12.09 -19.54 -14.19
CA ASN A 362 11.91 -21.00 -14.30
C ASN A 362 11.81 -21.50 -15.73
N VAL A 363 11.74 -20.59 -16.71
CA VAL A 363 11.54 -20.91 -18.14
C VAL A 363 12.73 -20.39 -18.94
N ASP A 364 12.97 -19.08 -18.88
CA ASP A 364 14.08 -18.40 -19.54
C ASP A 364 14.47 -17.15 -18.74
N ALA A 365 15.64 -17.21 -18.10
CA ALA A 365 16.15 -16.13 -17.26
C ALA A 365 16.43 -14.83 -18.04
N SER A 366 16.61 -14.89 -19.37
CA SER A 366 16.82 -13.69 -20.19
C SER A 366 15.60 -12.78 -20.25
N LEU A 367 14.40 -13.32 -20.05
CA LEU A 367 13.13 -12.58 -20.05
C LEU A 367 12.94 -11.74 -18.77
N PHE A 368 13.60 -12.11 -17.67
CA PHE A 368 13.40 -11.51 -16.35
C PHE A 368 13.58 -9.98 -16.38
N ALA A 369 14.75 -9.51 -16.84
CA ALA A 369 15.06 -8.09 -16.84
C ALA A 369 14.07 -7.28 -17.71
N GLY A 370 13.74 -7.78 -18.90
CA GLY A 370 12.79 -7.14 -19.80
C GLY A 370 11.38 -7.02 -19.21
N LEU A 371 10.89 -8.07 -18.54
CA LEU A 371 9.57 -8.05 -17.90
C LEU A 371 9.54 -7.17 -16.65
N ILE A 372 10.61 -7.14 -15.84
CA ILE A 372 10.70 -6.23 -14.69
C ILE A 372 10.73 -4.76 -15.15
N ILE A 373 11.55 -4.43 -16.14
CA ILE A 373 11.59 -3.08 -16.75
C ILE A 373 10.22 -2.70 -17.32
N THR A 374 9.58 -3.63 -18.04
CA THR A 374 8.24 -3.40 -18.60
C THR A 374 7.21 -3.15 -17.50
N SER A 375 7.26 -3.91 -16.39
CA SER A 375 6.37 -3.67 -15.25
C SER A 375 6.60 -2.30 -14.61
N ALA A 376 7.85 -1.86 -14.42
CA ALA A 376 8.14 -0.53 -13.91
C ALA A 376 7.67 0.58 -14.88
N ALA A 377 7.83 0.39 -16.18
CA ALA A 377 7.35 1.31 -17.20
C ALA A 377 5.81 1.41 -17.23
N LEU A 378 5.10 0.27 -17.15
CA LEU A 378 3.63 0.23 -17.07
C LEU A 378 3.13 0.96 -15.82
N TRP A 379 3.82 0.81 -14.69
CA TRP A 379 3.51 1.58 -13.47
C TRP A 379 3.66 3.09 -13.71
N LEU A 380 4.77 3.53 -14.33
CA LEU A 380 4.99 4.95 -14.63
C LEU A 380 3.91 5.50 -15.56
N VAL A 381 3.61 4.79 -16.64
CA VAL A 381 2.54 5.15 -17.58
C VAL A 381 1.20 5.27 -16.85
N LEU A 382 0.86 4.30 -16.00
CA LEU A 382 -0.36 4.34 -15.20
C LEU A 382 -0.43 5.62 -14.35
N PHE A 383 0.59 5.89 -13.54
CA PHE A 383 0.55 7.05 -12.63
C PHE A 383 0.62 8.38 -13.37
N VAL A 384 1.34 8.49 -14.49
CA VAL A 384 1.35 9.70 -15.32
C VAL A 384 -0.03 9.95 -15.93
N LEU A 385 -0.65 8.93 -16.54
CA LEU A 385 -1.96 9.05 -17.16
C LEU A 385 -3.06 9.31 -16.12
N TRP A 386 -2.99 8.63 -14.97
CA TRP A 386 -3.90 8.86 -13.86
C TRP A 386 -3.74 10.30 -13.31
N SER A 387 -2.50 10.75 -13.13
CA SER A 387 -2.21 12.11 -12.65
C SER A 387 -2.79 13.18 -13.57
N LYS A 388 -2.59 13.03 -14.88
CA LYS A 388 -3.12 13.96 -15.89
C LYS A 388 -4.62 14.21 -15.73
N ARG A 389 -5.39 13.18 -15.35
CA ARG A 389 -6.85 13.27 -15.16
C ARG A 389 -7.23 13.79 -13.78
N TYR A 390 -6.62 13.27 -12.72
CA TYR A 390 -7.12 13.46 -11.36
C TYR A 390 -6.36 14.51 -10.55
N VAL A 391 -5.07 14.75 -10.82
CA VAL A 391 -4.28 15.76 -10.10
C VAL A 391 -4.81 17.16 -10.37
N ARG A 392 -5.27 17.44 -11.59
CA ARG A 392 -5.88 18.75 -11.93
C ARG A 392 -7.03 19.10 -10.99
N LEU A 393 -7.86 18.12 -10.63
CA LEU A 393 -9.02 18.31 -9.75
C LEU A 393 -8.62 18.62 -8.30
N LEU A 394 -7.39 18.31 -7.89
CA LEU A 394 -6.89 18.64 -6.54
C LEU A 394 -6.65 20.15 -6.36
N PHE A 395 -6.46 20.88 -7.46
CA PHE A 395 -6.23 22.33 -7.44
C PHE A 395 -7.51 23.16 -7.58
N GLU A 396 -8.63 22.50 -7.91
CA GLU A 396 -9.93 23.13 -7.96
C GLU A 396 -10.42 23.45 -6.53
N PRO A 397 -11.26 24.48 -6.35
CA PRO A 397 -11.78 24.91 -5.05
C PRO A 397 -12.39 23.77 -4.22
#